data_AF-A0A961Z8W8-F1
#
_entry.id   AF-A0A961Z8W8-F1
#
_cell.length_a   1.000
_cell.length_b   1.000
_cell.length_c   1.000
_cell.angle_alpha   90.00
_cell.angle_beta   90.00
_cell.angle_gamma   90.00
#
_symmetry.space_group_name_H-M   'P 1'
#
loop_
_entity.id
_entity.type
_entity.pdbx_description
1 polymer ?
#
loop_
_entity_poly.entity_id
_entity_poly.type
_entity_poly.pdbx_seq_one_letter_code
_entity_poly.pdbx_strand_id
1 'polypeptide(L)'
;KLSPMDLQSRVRWEQYTKAKEEMLERTNIPEAPWYIVEGNDKKRARLNCINHLLSQVPYSDVPHESVDLPDRVFNPNYERKVLPPNLYVKKVF
;
A
#
# COMPACT_ATOMS: atom_id res chain seq x y z
N LYS A 1 -5.38 15.79 -3.45
CA LYS A 1 -4.09 15.50 -2.77
C LYS A 1 -3.18 16.72 -2.69
N LEU A 2 -3.30 17.68 -3.61
CA LEU A 2 -2.59 18.96 -3.47
C LEU A 2 -3.46 19.94 -2.68
N SER A 3 -2.86 20.64 -1.73
CA SER A 3 -3.46 21.61 -0.82
C SER A 3 -2.57 22.85 -0.69
N PRO A 4 -3.09 24.00 -0.24
CA PRO A 4 -2.28 25.20 0.00
C PRO A 4 -1.12 24.96 0.98
N MET A 5 -1.27 24.01 1.90
CA MET A 5 -0.24 23.67 2.87
C MET A 5 0.96 22.96 2.22
N ASP A 6 0.77 22.24 1.11
CA ASP A 6 1.87 21.54 0.43
C ASP A 6 2.89 22.51 -0.19
N LEU A 7 2.45 23.71 -0.57
CA LEU A 7 3.35 24.76 -1.05
C LEU A 7 4.15 25.35 0.12
N GLN A 8 3.48 25.60 1.24
CA GLN A 8 4.11 26.12 2.45
C GLN A 8 5.09 25.10 3.06
N SER A 9 4.78 23.80 2.99
CA SER A 9 5.66 22.76 3.53
C SER A 9 6.99 22.68 2.77
N ARG A 10 6.98 22.96 1.46
CA ARG A 10 8.20 23.04 0.66
C ARG A 10 9.12 24.19 1.09
N VAL A 11 8.56 25.36 1.39
CA VAL A 11 9.33 26.52 1.92
C VAL A 11 9.88 26.23 3.31
N ARG A 12 9.15 25.47 4.13
CA ARG A 12 9.50 25.14 5.52
C ARG A 12 10.29 23.84 5.67
N TRP A 13 10.95 23.36 4.61
CA TRP A 13 11.67 22.07 4.58
C TRP A 13 12.61 21.88 5.80
N GLU A 14 13.42 22.88 6.11
CA GLU A 14 14.37 22.82 7.23
C GLU A 14 13.66 22.78 8.59
N GLN A 15 12.53 23.50 8.73
CA GLN A 15 11.76 23.51 9.96
C GLN A 15 11.12 22.13 10.23
N TYR A 16 10.59 21.49 9.18
CA TYR A 16 10.11 20.10 9.27
C TYR A 16 11.24 19.13 9.58
N THR A 17 12.43 19.35 9.03
CA THR A 17 13.60 18.50 9.27
C THR A 17 14.02 18.55 10.74
N LYS A 18 14.15 19.76 11.31
CA LYS A 18 14.45 19.95 12.74
C LYS A 18 13.39 19.34 13.64
N ALA A 19 12.11 19.57 13.34
CA ALA A 19 11.01 19.00 14.12
C ALA A 19 11.00 17.46 14.09
N LYS A 20 11.28 16.85 12.93
CA LYS A 20 11.42 15.39 12.77
C LYS A 20 12.59 14.85 13.62
N GLU A 21 13.75 15.52 13.58
CA GLU A 21 14.93 15.11 14.37
C GLU A 21 14.65 15.17 15.87
N GLU A 22 14.07 16.27 16.36
CA GLU A 22 13.69 16.42 17.77
C GLU A 22 12.63 15.40 18.20
N MET A 23 11.64 15.11 17.36
CA MET A 23 10.64 14.07 17.61
C MET A 23 11.31 12.69 17.76
N LEU A 24 12.21 12.33 16.83
CA LEU A 24 12.90 11.05 16.87
C LEU A 24 13.79 10.93 18.11
N GLU A 25 14.54 11.99 18.46
CA GLU A 25 15.39 12.01 19.65
C GLU A 25 14.59 11.80 20.94
N ARG A 26 13.43 12.45 21.07
CA ARG A 26 12.64 12.44 22.31
C ARG A 26 11.72 11.24 22.46
N THR A 27 11.30 10.62 21.35
CA THR A 27 10.21 9.62 21.37
C THR A 27 10.60 8.24 20.84
N ASN A 28 11.81 8.07 20.30
CA ASN A 28 12.32 6.75 19.91
C ASN A 28 12.83 5.99 21.15
N ILE A 29 11.96 5.20 21.75
CA ILE A 29 12.27 4.39 22.96
C ILE A 29 12.27 2.88 22.64
N PRO A 30 12.97 2.04 23.41
CA PRO A 30 13.06 0.60 23.14
C PRO A 30 11.71 -0.11 23.04
N GLU A 31 10.71 0.32 23.79
CA GLU A 31 9.36 -0.26 23.82
C GLU A 31 8.49 0.20 22.64
N ALA A 32 8.85 1.31 21.99
CA ALA A 32 8.12 1.91 20.88
C ALA A 32 9.08 2.59 19.88
N PRO A 33 9.89 1.79 19.16
CA PRO A 33 10.89 2.33 18.24
C PRO A 33 10.27 2.96 16.99
N TRP A 34 10.89 4.03 16.52
CA TRP A 34 10.66 4.61 15.20
C TRP A 34 11.56 3.95 14.16
N TYR A 35 10.98 3.60 13.01
CA TYR A 35 11.73 3.08 11.85
C TYR A 35 11.61 4.02 10.65
N ILE A 36 12.73 4.27 9.98
CA ILE A 36 12.79 5.14 8.81
C ILE A 36 12.64 4.28 7.54
N VAL A 37 11.69 4.63 6.67
CA VAL A 37 11.48 3.99 5.37
C VAL A 37 11.72 4.99 4.25
N GLU A 38 12.69 4.71 3.38
CA GLU A 38 12.98 5.58 2.23
C GLU A 38 11.86 5.53 1.19
N GLY A 39 11.24 6.69 0.93
CA GLY A 39 10.01 6.80 0.13
C GLY A 39 10.17 7.17 -1.35
N ASN A 40 11.38 7.41 -1.84
CA ASN A 40 11.62 7.88 -3.23
C ASN A 40 11.14 6.85 -4.27
N ASP A 41 11.43 5.57 -4.06
CA ASP A 41 10.80 4.46 -4.79
C ASP A 41 9.59 3.93 -4.01
N LYS A 42 8.40 4.35 -4.43
CA LYS A 42 7.15 3.99 -3.75
C LYS A 42 6.87 2.49 -3.73
N LYS A 43 7.32 1.72 -4.74
CA LYS A 43 7.09 0.27 -4.77
C LYS A 43 7.98 -0.42 -3.75
N ARG A 44 9.27 -0.08 -3.74
CA ARG A 44 10.23 -0.62 -2.76
C ARG A 44 9.89 -0.20 -1.33
N ALA A 45 9.51 1.07 -1.11
CA ALA A 45 9.10 1.57 0.19
C ALA A 45 7.95 0.74 0.80
N ARG A 46 6.95 0.39 -0.01
CA ARG A 46 5.81 -0.44 0.43
C ARG A 46 6.24 -1.85 0.79
N LEU A 47 7.03 -2.49 -0.08
CA LEU A 47 7.52 -3.86 0.16
C LEU A 47 8.38 -3.92 1.42
N ASN A 48 9.30 -2.97 1.60
CA ASN A 48 10.16 -2.89 2.77
C ASN A 48 9.36 -2.65 4.05
N CYS A 49 8.38 -1.75 4.02
CA CYS A 49 7.51 -1.47 5.17
C CYS A 49 6.70 -2.71 5.58
N ILE A 50 6.06 -3.40 4.62
CA ILE A 50 5.30 -4.63 4.88
C ILE A 50 6.23 -5.73 5.43
N ASN A 51 7.38 -5.95 4.80
CA ASN A 51 8.34 -6.96 5.24
C ASN A 51 8.85 -6.70 6.66
N HIS A 52 9.19 -5.45 6.97
CA HIS A 52 9.64 -5.07 8.32
C HIS A 52 8.55 -5.29 9.36
N LEU A 53 7.31 -4.86 9.10
CA LEU A 53 6.19 -5.08 10.02
C LEU A 53 5.95 -6.58 10.28
N LEU A 54 5.95 -7.39 9.23
CA LEU A 54 5.76 -8.83 9.32
C LEU A 54 6.91 -9.52 10.09
N SER A 55 8.14 -8.98 10.04
CA SER A 55 9.25 -9.55 10.81
C SER A 55 9.21 -9.24 12.31
N GLN A 56 8.41 -8.25 12.74
CA GLN A 56 8.27 -7.91 14.16
C GLN A 56 7.26 -8.79 14.90
N VAL A 57 6.32 -9.41 14.18
CA VAL A 57 5.25 -10.22 14.78
C VAL A 57 5.47 -11.68 14.39
N PRO A 58 5.60 -12.61 15.35
CA PRO A 58 5.66 -14.03 15.01
C PRO A 58 4.28 -14.47 14.51
N TYR A 59 4.12 -14.56 13.19
CA TYR A 59 2.93 -15.13 12.56
C TYR A 59 3.23 -16.55 12.06
N SER A 60 2.18 -17.35 11.99
CA SER A 60 2.22 -18.70 11.45
C SER A 60 1.10 -18.87 10.45
N ASP A 61 1.23 -19.86 9.59
CA ASP A 61 0.16 -20.22 8.68
C ASP A 61 -1.06 -20.68 9.48
N VAL A 62 -2.16 -19.98 9.28
CA VAL A 62 -3.45 -20.41 9.80
C VAL A 62 -3.98 -21.47 8.84
N PRO A 63 -4.39 -22.66 9.32
CA PRO A 63 -4.98 -23.67 8.45
C PRO A 63 -6.25 -23.10 7.83
N HIS A 64 -6.33 -23.15 6.50
CA HIS A 64 -7.53 -22.83 5.73
C HIS A 64 -8.07 -24.13 5.14
N GLU A 65 -9.39 -24.27 5.09
CA GLU A 65 -10.01 -25.36 4.34
C GLU A 65 -9.68 -25.18 2.85
N SER A 66 -9.22 -26.25 2.20
CA SER A 66 -8.99 -26.26 0.77
C SER A 66 -10.34 -26.14 0.05
N VAL A 67 -10.51 -25.07 -0.72
CA VAL A 67 -11.68 -24.91 -1.58
C VAL A 67 -11.36 -25.53 -2.93
N ASP A 68 -11.94 -26.69 -3.21
CA ASP A 68 -11.94 -27.25 -4.55
C ASP A 68 -12.97 -26.49 -5.40
N LEU A 69 -12.47 -25.75 -6.39
CA LEU A 69 -13.35 -25.09 -7.36
C LEU A 69 -14.00 -26.18 -8.22
N PRO A 70 -15.34 -26.19 -8.35
CA PRO A 70 -16.00 -27.12 -9.25
C PRO A 70 -15.60 -26.84 -10.70
N ASP A 71 -15.63 -27.88 -11.53
CA ASP A 71 -15.44 -27.72 -12.96
C ASP A 71 -16.41 -26.69 -13.53
N ARG A 72 -15.90 -25.88 -14.47
CA ARG A 72 -16.72 -24.89 -15.13
C ARG A 72 -17.78 -25.59 -15.98
N VAL A 73 -19.05 -25.37 -15.65
CA VAL A 73 -20.17 -25.85 -16.45
C VAL A 73 -20.24 -25.05 -17.77
N PHE A 74 -20.00 -25.73 -18.88
CA PHE A 74 -20.20 -25.16 -20.21
C PHE A 74 -21.66 -25.29 -20.62
N ASN A 75 -22.30 -24.16 -20.96
CA ASN A 75 -23.63 -24.16 -21.56
C ASN A 75 -23.50 -23.87 -23.07
N PRO A 76 -23.72 -24.87 -23.96
CA PRO A 76 -23.61 -24.67 -25.40
C PRO A 76 -24.64 -23.70 -25.97
N ASN A 77 -25.76 -23.49 -25.26
CA ASN A 77 -26.82 -22.56 -25.67
C ASN A 77 -26.57 -21.12 -25.18
N TYR A 78 -25.50 -20.89 -24.43
CA TYR A 78 -25.15 -19.56 -23.94
C TYR A 78 -24.13 -18.90 -24.88
N GLU A 79 -24.57 -17.88 -25.60
CA GLU A 79 -23.69 -16.99 -26.36
C GLU A 79 -23.46 -15.70 -25.56
N ARG A 80 -22.18 -15.37 -25.33
CA ARG A 80 -21.83 -14.15 -24.62
C ARG A 80 -22.21 -12.94 -25.48
N LYS A 81 -23.18 -12.16 -25.01
CA LYS A 81 -23.55 -10.90 -25.65
C LYS A 81 -22.34 -9.95 -25.70
N VAL A 82 -22.12 -9.33 -26.86
CA VAL A 82 -21.22 -8.19 -26.99
C VAL A 82 -21.85 -7.03 -26.23
N LEU A 83 -21.18 -6.54 -25.19
CA LEU A 83 -21.66 -5.41 -24.42
C LEU A 83 -21.38 -4.10 -25.17
N PRO A 84 -22.23 -3.07 -25.01
CA PRO A 84 -22.02 -1.81 -25.71
C PRO A 84 -20.74 -1.09 -25.23
N PRO A 85 -20.01 -0.39 -26.12
CA PRO A 85 -18.71 0.23 -25.82
C PRO A 85 -18.72 1.22 -24.65
N ASN A 86 -19.86 1.87 -24.38
CA ASN A 86 -20.01 2.86 -23.31
C ASN A 86 -19.90 2.24 -21.90
N LEU A 87 -20.07 0.93 -21.76
CA LEU A 87 -19.87 0.23 -20.48
C LEU A 87 -18.39 -0.04 -20.19
N TYR A 88 -17.52 0.07 -21.20
CA TYR A 88 -16.08 -0.13 -21.03
C TYR A 88 -15.40 1.17 -20.66
N VAL A 89 -14.57 1.13 -19.62
CA VAL A 89 -13.67 2.24 -19.29
C VAL A 89 -12.67 2.40 -20.43
N LYS A 90 -12.51 3.63 -20.93
CA LYS A 90 -11.52 3.94 -21.97
C LYS A 90 -10.14 3.52 -21.49
N LYS A 91 -9.46 2.66 -22.26
CA LYS A 91 -8.05 2.36 -22.04
C LYS A 91 -7.23 3.52 -22.59
N VAL A 92 -6.54 4.22 -21.69
CA VAL A 92 -5.74 5.44 -22.00
C VAL A 92 -4.24 5.14 -22.04
N PHE A 93 -3.84 3.93 -21.67
CA PHE A 93 -2.46 3.43 -21.69
C PHE A 93 -2.37 2.18 -22.55
#